data_AF-A0A1I3NYH7-F1
#
_entry.id   AF-A0A1I3NYH7-F1
#
_cell.length_a   1.000
_cell.length_b   1.000
_cell.length_c   1.000
_cell.angle_alpha   90.00
_cell.angle_beta   90.00
_cell.angle_gamma   90.00
#
_symmetry.space_group_name_H-M   'P 1'
#
loop_
_entity.id
_entity.type
_entity.pdbx_description
1 polymer ?
#
loop_
_entity_poly.entity_id
_entity_poly.type
_entity_poly.pdbx_seq_one_letter_code
_entity_poly.pdbx_strand_id
1 'polypeptide(L)'
;MFTPQNEEYELLDEAFQRRLHLFCNSLMKRKILKTWNEHKTILFYQMNIDSYEEFQTQSIRIFSKMKPLFVRAFQEEYPHTSPNVKTFEKWLRNCVISASILQQIDQRNDWIEIWDCYTYLVEQKRMDQKK
;
A
#
# COMPACT_ATOMS: atom_id res chain seq x y z
N MET A 1 -21.76 20.42 13.58
CA MET A 1 -20.67 20.27 12.60
C MET A 1 -19.85 19.06 13.02
N PHE A 2 -20.02 17.93 12.34
CA PHE A 2 -19.09 16.80 12.45
C PHE A 2 -17.87 17.19 11.61
N THR A 3 -16.68 17.21 12.18
CA THR A 3 -15.43 17.31 11.44
C THR A 3 -14.94 15.89 11.16
N PRO A 4 -15.11 15.36 9.93
CA PRO A 4 -14.74 13.98 9.58
C PRO A 4 -13.26 13.65 9.88
N GLN A 5 -12.42 14.69 9.97
CA GLN A 5 -10.99 14.61 10.27
C GLN A 5 -10.66 13.99 11.63
N ASN A 6 -11.52 14.11 12.64
CA ASN A 6 -11.24 13.52 13.96
C ASN A 6 -11.51 12.01 13.99
N GLU A 7 -12.57 11.54 13.32
CA GLU A 7 -12.94 10.12 13.32
C GLU A 7 -11.95 9.27 12.53
N GLU A 8 -11.49 9.73 11.36
CA GLU A 8 -10.48 9.00 10.58
C GLU A 8 -9.11 8.98 11.29
N TYR A 9 -8.77 10.04 12.03
CA TYR A 9 -7.52 10.12 12.78
C TYR A 9 -7.45 9.07 13.89
N GLU A 10 -8.57 8.80 14.57
CA GLU A 10 -8.68 7.76 15.58
C GLU A 10 -8.51 6.34 15.02
N LEU A 11 -8.70 6.15 13.70
CA LEU A 11 -8.48 4.86 13.04
C LEU A 11 -7.00 4.55 12.74
N LEU A 12 -6.12 5.57 12.77
CA LEU A 12 -4.68 5.39 12.64
C LEU A 12 -4.11 4.75 13.90
N ASP A 13 -3.05 3.96 13.74
CA ASP A 13 -2.27 3.59 14.92
C ASP A 13 -1.36 4.73 15.40
N GLU A 14 -0.89 4.60 16.64
CA GLU A 14 -0.11 5.64 17.31
C GLU A 14 1.14 6.07 16.52
N ALA A 15 1.78 5.14 15.79
CA ALA A 15 2.97 5.45 15.02
C ALA A 15 2.66 6.45 13.88
N PHE A 16 1.55 6.23 13.18
CA PHE A 16 1.07 7.15 12.15
C PHE A 16 0.53 8.46 12.73
N GLN A 17 -0.25 8.40 13.81
CA GLN A 17 -0.77 9.61 14.46
C GLN A 17 0.37 10.58 14.82
N ARG A 18 1.44 10.10 15.46
CA ARG A 18 2.60 10.92 15.86
C ARG A 18 3.37 11.54 14.69
N ARG A 19 3.33 10.92 13.51
CA ARG A 19 4.17 11.26 12.36
C ARG A 19 3.37 11.63 11.11
N LEU A 20 2.08 11.90 11.25
CA LEU A 20 1.19 12.21 10.13
C LEU A 20 1.70 13.41 9.31
N HIS A 21 2.23 14.43 9.97
CA HIS A 21 2.84 15.60 9.32
C HIS A 21 4.06 15.27 8.44
N LEU A 22 4.70 14.11 8.64
CA LEU A 22 5.83 13.63 7.84
C LEU A 22 5.40 12.70 6.70
N PHE A 23 4.14 12.26 6.67
CA PHE A 23 3.66 11.24 5.74
C PHE A 23 3.93 11.63 4.28
N CYS A 24 3.49 12.82 3.86
CA CYS A 24 3.72 13.33 2.51
C CYS A 24 5.20 13.60 2.19
N ASN A 25 6.02 13.79 3.22
CA ASN A 25 7.45 14.09 3.08
C ASN A 25 8.33 12.84 3.05
N SER A 26 7.81 11.66 3.42
CA SER A 26 8.57 10.40 3.39
C SER A 26 9.06 10.11 1.97
N LEU A 27 10.40 10.06 1.82
CA LEU A 27 11.06 9.75 0.57
C LEU A 27 10.70 8.33 0.10
N MET A 28 10.61 7.38 1.03
CA MET A 28 10.26 5.99 0.70
C MET A 28 8.83 5.87 0.21
N LYS A 29 7.87 6.53 0.87
CA LYS A 29 6.46 6.54 0.42
C LYS A 29 6.29 7.15 -0.96
N ARG A 30 6.95 8.30 -1.23
CA ARG A 30 6.96 8.90 -2.57
C ARG A 30 7.59 7.98 -3.62
N LYS A 31 8.68 7.29 -3.27
CA LYS A 31 9.32 6.32 -4.17
C LYS A 31 8.40 5.13 -4.47
N ILE A 32 7.68 4.63 -3.46
CA ILE A 32 6.68 3.57 -3.63
C ILE A 32 5.61 4.01 -4.63
N LEU A 33 4.98 5.17 -4.42
CA LEU A 33 3.93 5.66 -5.31
C LEU A 33 4.43 5.90 -6.73
N LYS A 34 5.63 6.46 -6.90
CA LYS A 34 6.25 6.63 -8.22
C LYS A 34 6.48 5.29 -8.92
N THR A 35 7.08 4.33 -8.22
CA THR A 35 7.35 2.99 -8.77
C THR A 35 6.06 2.22 -9.06
N TRP A 36 5.03 2.39 -8.22
CA TRP A 36 3.69 1.85 -8.48
C TRP A 36 3.15 2.38 -9.79
N ASN A 37 3.11 3.71 -9.97
CA ASN A 37 2.58 4.34 -11.16
C ASN A 37 3.36 3.95 -12.43
N GLU A 38 4.69 3.92 -12.39
CA GLU A 38 5.52 3.46 -13.51
C GLU A 38 5.16 2.03 -13.95
N HIS A 39 4.98 1.12 -12.99
CA HIS A 39 4.65 -0.28 -13.29
C HIS A 39 3.19 -0.49 -13.65
N LYS A 40 2.28 0.27 -13.04
CA LYS A 40 0.84 0.29 -13.33
C LYS A 40 0.58 0.75 -14.75
N THR A 41 1.22 1.83 -15.20
CA THR A 41 1.14 2.29 -16.58
C THR A 41 1.62 1.21 -17.54
N ILE A 42 2.75 0.55 -17.25
CA ILE A 42 3.24 -0.57 -18.07
C ILE A 42 2.22 -1.72 -18.15
N LEU A 43 1.66 -2.12 -17.01
CA LEU A 43 0.61 -3.15 -16.94
C LEU A 43 -0.60 -2.81 -17.83
N PHE A 44 -1.17 -1.60 -17.67
CA PHE A 44 -2.41 -1.23 -18.35
C PHE A 44 -2.21 -0.83 -19.82
N TYR A 45 -1.05 -0.28 -20.20
CA TYR A 45 -0.81 0.16 -21.58
C TYR A 45 -0.16 -0.90 -22.47
N GLN A 46 0.73 -1.74 -21.94
CA GLN A 46 1.47 -2.70 -22.77
C GLN A 46 0.81 -4.06 -22.85
N MET A 47 -0.10 -4.36 -21.93
CA MET A 47 -0.73 -5.66 -21.86
C MET A 47 -2.23 -5.42 -22.07
N ASN A 48 -2.72 -5.68 -23.28
CA ASN A 48 -4.08 -6.21 -23.42
C ASN A 48 -4.07 -7.50 -22.61
N ILE A 49 -4.32 -7.41 -21.30
CA ILE A 49 -4.27 -8.56 -20.41
C ILE A 49 -5.47 -9.43 -20.76
N ASP A 50 -5.26 -10.34 -21.70
CA ASP A 50 -6.31 -11.20 -22.25
C ASP A 50 -6.63 -12.36 -21.27
N SER A 51 -5.82 -12.56 -20.21
CA SER A 51 -6.00 -13.65 -19.26
C SER A 51 -5.74 -13.28 -17.78
N TYR A 52 -6.50 -13.92 -16.90
CA TYR A 52 -6.41 -13.77 -15.44
C TYR A 52 -5.04 -14.21 -14.87
N GLU A 53 -4.40 -15.21 -15.48
CA GLU A 53 -3.12 -15.75 -15.03
C GLU A 53 -1.95 -14.79 -15.32
N GLU A 54 -1.99 -14.08 -16.45
CA GLU A 54 -1.01 -13.03 -16.77
C GLU A 54 -1.16 -11.83 -15.82
N PHE A 55 -2.39 -11.42 -15.51
CA PHE A 55 -2.65 -10.39 -14.50
C PHE A 55 -1.99 -10.73 -13.15
N GLN A 56 -2.20 -11.97 -12.68
CA GLN A 56 -1.62 -12.46 -11.42
C GLN A 56 -0.09 -12.46 -11.46
N THR A 57 0.49 -13.02 -12.52
CA THR A 57 1.95 -13.14 -12.66
C THR A 57 2.62 -11.77 -12.64
N GLN A 58 2.05 -10.79 -13.35
CA GLN A 58 2.61 -9.44 -13.37
C GLN A 58 2.41 -8.71 -12.05
N SER A 59 1.27 -8.89 -11.38
CA SER A 59 1.02 -8.34 -10.03
C SER A 59 2.03 -8.85 -9.01
N ILE A 60 2.30 -10.16 -8.99
CA ILE A 60 3.35 -10.77 -8.14
C ILE A 60 4.73 -10.18 -8.46
N ARG A 61 5.05 -10.03 -9.74
CA ARG A 61 6.34 -9.51 -10.20
C ARG A 61 6.56 -8.07 -9.74
N ILE A 62 5.54 -7.22 -9.83
CA ILE A 62 5.59 -5.83 -9.40
C ILE A 62 5.72 -5.75 -7.88
N PHE A 63 4.89 -6.50 -7.15
CA PHE A 63 5.00 -6.57 -5.70
C PHE A 63 6.37 -7.04 -5.23
N SER A 64 6.95 -8.04 -5.91
CA SER A 64 8.29 -8.55 -5.59
C SER A 64 9.37 -7.49 -5.80
N LYS A 65 9.27 -6.68 -6.86
CA LYS A 65 10.19 -5.55 -7.11
C LYS A 65 10.04 -4.44 -6.08
N MET A 66 8.81 -4.20 -5.62
CA MET A 66 8.50 -3.14 -4.65
C MET A 66 8.73 -3.56 -3.20
N LYS A 67 8.79 -4.87 -2.92
CA LYS A 67 8.97 -5.43 -1.56
C LYS A 67 10.08 -4.76 -0.74
N PRO A 68 11.30 -4.51 -1.27
CA PRO A 68 12.34 -3.83 -0.50
C PRO A 68 11.96 -2.39 -0.11
N LEU A 69 11.24 -1.68 -0.97
CA LEU A 69 10.76 -0.32 -0.68
C LEU A 69 9.71 -0.34 0.42
N PHE A 70 8.76 -1.27 0.31
CA PHE A 70 7.72 -1.49 1.30
C PHE A 70 8.27 -1.82 2.68
N VAL A 71 9.22 -2.75 2.76
CA VAL A 71 9.85 -3.14 4.04
C VAL A 71 10.60 -1.96 4.65
N ARG A 72 11.38 -1.21 3.85
CA ARG A 72 12.09 -0.03 4.35
C ARG A 72 11.13 1.04 4.85
N ALA A 73 10.09 1.36 4.08
CA ALA A 73 9.09 2.34 4.48
C ALA A 73 8.40 1.91 5.78
N PHE A 74 7.98 0.64 5.89
CA PHE A 74 7.40 0.10 7.11
C PHE A 74 8.34 0.26 8.32
N GLN A 75 9.63 -0.03 8.15
CA GLN A 75 10.62 0.11 9.22
C GLN A 75 10.89 1.57 9.61
N GLU A 76 10.58 2.56 8.76
CA GLU A 76 10.61 3.96 9.17
C GLU A 76 9.59 4.21 10.29
N GLU A 77 8.40 3.62 10.21
CA GLU A 77 7.36 3.72 11.26
C GLU A 77 7.58 2.75 12.42
N TYR A 78 8.11 1.55 12.15
CA TYR A 78 8.32 0.51 13.15
C TYR A 78 9.76 -0.05 13.10
N PRO A 79 10.76 0.67 13.65
CA PRO A 79 12.19 0.37 13.47
C PRO A 79 12.63 -1.01 13.96
N HIS A 80 11.90 -1.60 14.90
CA HIS A 80 12.25 -2.89 15.53
C HIS A 80 11.25 -4.01 15.19
N THR A 81 10.37 -3.77 14.21
CA THR A 81 9.32 -4.72 13.84
C THR A 81 9.56 -5.23 12.43
N SER A 82 9.61 -6.55 12.27
CA SER A 82 9.57 -7.17 10.95
C SER A 82 8.11 -7.26 10.46
N PRO A 83 7.80 -6.85 9.23
CA PRO A 83 6.44 -6.92 8.73
C PRO A 83 6.02 -8.38 8.54
N ASN A 84 4.96 -8.78 9.24
CA ASN A 84 4.16 -9.96 8.88
C ASN A 84 2.93 -9.51 8.07
N VAL A 85 2.16 -10.49 7.57
CA VAL A 85 0.99 -10.22 6.72
C VAL A 85 0.02 -9.23 7.38
N LYS A 86 -0.38 -9.49 8.62
CA LYS A 86 -1.35 -8.67 9.34
C LYS A 86 -0.83 -7.26 9.64
N THR A 87 0.42 -7.13 10.07
CA THR A 87 1.02 -5.83 10.39
C THR A 87 1.24 -4.99 9.13
N PHE A 88 1.62 -5.65 8.02
CA PHE A 88 1.85 -4.95 6.76
C PHE A 88 0.55 -4.50 6.12
N GLU A 89 -0.50 -5.34 6.14
CA GLU A 89 -1.84 -4.97 5.71
C GLU A 89 -2.39 -3.77 6.50
N LYS A 90 -2.21 -3.79 7.83
CA LYS A 90 -2.58 -2.66 8.68
C LYS A 90 -1.80 -1.39 8.32
N TRP A 91 -0.50 -1.50 8.05
CA TRP A 91 0.32 -0.36 7.62
C TRP A 91 -0.16 0.23 6.29
N LEU A 92 -0.51 -0.61 5.30
CA LEU A 92 -1.09 -0.14 4.04
C LEU A 92 -2.42 0.60 4.26
N ARG A 93 -3.30 0.07 5.11
CA ARG A 93 -4.55 0.73 5.50
C ARG A 93 -4.28 2.09 6.17
N ASN A 94 -3.29 2.19 7.05
CA ASN A 94 -2.90 3.47 7.65
C ASN A 94 -2.37 4.46 6.61
N CYS A 95 -1.67 4.00 5.56
CA CYS A 95 -1.27 4.87 4.46
C CYS A 95 -2.48 5.46 3.71
N VAL A 96 -3.52 4.66 3.45
CA VAL A 96 -4.77 5.13 2.83
C VAL A 96 -5.44 6.19 3.71
N ILE A 97 -5.61 5.90 5.00
CA ILE A 97 -6.23 6.81 5.96
C ILE A 97 -5.43 8.11 6.08
N SER A 98 -4.10 8.01 6.15
CA SER A 98 -3.22 9.19 6.24
C SER A 98 -3.35 10.10 5.02
N ALA A 99 -3.39 9.52 3.82
CA ALA A 99 -3.63 10.27 2.60
C ALA A 99 -5.03 10.92 2.58
N SER A 100 -6.04 10.25 3.13
CA SER A 100 -7.40 10.79 3.31
C SER A 100 -7.41 12.02 4.21
N ILE A 101 -6.87 11.90 5.42
CA ILE A 101 -6.82 13.00 6.41
C ILE A 101 -6.06 14.21 5.86
N LEU A 102 -4.97 13.96 5.13
CA LEU A 102 -4.14 15.00 4.51
C LEU A 102 -4.70 15.52 3.17
N GLN A 103 -5.90 15.09 2.78
CA GLN A 103 -6.60 15.49 1.56
C GLN A 103 -5.77 15.27 0.28
N GLN A 104 -4.94 14.22 0.26
CA GLN A 104 -4.11 13.82 -0.89
C GLN A 104 -4.87 12.79 -1.74
N ILE A 105 -5.86 13.23 -2.51
CA ILE A 105 -6.79 12.34 -3.24
C ILE A 105 -6.06 11.37 -4.18
N ASP A 106 -5.11 11.86 -4.97
CA ASP A 106 -4.37 11.01 -5.92
C ASP A 106 -3.54 9.95 -5.19
N GLN A 107 -2.81 10.35 -4.15
CA GLN A 107 -2.02 9.41 -3.34
C GLN A 107 -2.92 8.40 -2.62
N ARG A 108 -4.09 8.84 -2.14
CA ARG A 108 -5.07 7.95 -1.49
C ARG A 108 -5.51 6.85 -2.45
N ASN A 109 -5.83 7.21 -3.69
CA ASN A 109 -6.27 6.23 -4.70
C ASN A 109 -5.14 5.25 -5.02
N ASP A 110 -3.90 5.72 -5.21
CA ASP A 110 -2.76 4.84 -5.42
C ASP A 110 -2.53 3.89 -4.25
N TRP A 111 -2.65 4.37 -3.00
CA TRP A 111 -2.53 3.53 -1.81
C TRP A 111 -3.65 2.50 -1.70
N ILE A 112 -4.88 2.83 -2.11
CA ILE A 112 -6.01 1.88 -2.16
C ILE A 112 -5.67 0.76 -3.14
N GLU A 113 -5.22 1.08 -4.34
CA GLU A 113 -4.89 0.07 -5.35
C GLU A 113 -3.75 -0.85 -4.91
N ILE A 114 -2.71 -0.28 -4.28
CA ILE A 114 -1.63 -1.07 -3.68
C ILE A 114 -2.19 -2.00 -2.61
N TRP A 115 -3.09 -1.51 -1.74
CA TRP A 115 -3.68 -2.31 -0.69
C TRP A 115 -4.56 -3.44 -1.24
N ASP A 116 -5.42 -3.16 -2.22
CA ASP A 116 -6.27 -4.15 -2.86
C ASP A 116 -5.44 -5.25 -3.53
N CYS A 117 -4.39 -4.87 -4.26
CA CYS A 117 -3.49 -5.82 -4.91
C CYS A 117 -2.77 -6.69 -3.87
N TYR A 118 -2.32 -6.11 -2.75
CA TYR A 118 -1.71 -6.87 -1.66
C TYR A 118 -2.68 -7.88 -1.03
N THR A 119 -3.89 -7.43 -0.70
CA THR A 119 -4.95 -8.24 -0.08
C THR A 119 -5.28 -9.43 -0.98
N TYR A 120 -5.47 -9.17 -2.27
CA TYR A 120 -5.69 -10.19 -3.27
C TYR A 120 -4.56 -11.23 -3.32
N LEU A 121 -3.29 -10.80 -3.35
CA LEU A 121 -2.14 -11.72 -3.35
C LEU A 121 -2.09 -12.60 -2.09
N VAL A 122 -2.45 -12.05 -0.94
CA VAL A 122 -2.53 -12.79 0.33
C VAL A 122 -3.65 -13.84 0.30
N GLU A 123 -4.82 -13.47 -0.22
CA GLU A 123 -5.97 -14.37 -0.34
C GLU A 123 -5.68 -15.54 -1.29
N GLN A 124 -5.08 -15.26 -2.45
CA GLN A 124 -4.66 -16.30 -3.40
C GLN A 124 -3.72 -17.31 -2.75
N LYS A 125 -2.67 -16.82 -2.08
CA LYS A 125 -1.71 -17.69 -1.38
C LYS A 125 -2.38 -18.57 -0.32
N ARG A 126 -3.42 -18.07 0.36
CA ARG A 126 -4.20 -18.86 1.33
C ARG A 126 -5.05 -19.93 0.66
N MET A 127 -5.55 -19.69 -0.55
CA MET A 127 -6.33 -20.67 -1.31
C MET A 127 -5.45 -21.79 -1.86
N ASP A 128 -4.25 -21.46 -2.35
CA ASP A 128 -3.29 -22.46 -2.87
C ASP A 128 -2.76 -23.40 -1.78
N GLN A 129 -2.64 -22.93 -0.54
CA GLN A 129 -2.20 -23.76 0.60
C GLN A 129 -3.27 -24.73 1.11
N LYS A 130 -4.50 -24.65 0.61
CA LYS A 130 -5.63 -25.52 1.00
C LYS A 130 -5.95 -26.59 -0.05
N LYS A 131 -5.27 -26.58 -1.19
CA LYS A 131 -5.33 -27.61 -2.23
C LYS A 131 -4.21 -28.62 -2.05
#